data_AF-A0A2V6X6A1-F1
#
_entry.id   AF-A0A2V6X6A1-F1
#
_cell.length_a   1.000
_cell.length_b   1.000
_cell.length_c   1.000
_cell.angle_alpha   90.00
_cell.angle_beta   90.00
_cell.angle_gamma   90.00
#
_symmetry.space_group_name_H-M   'P 1'
#
loop_
_entity.id
_entity.type
_entity.pdbx_description
1 polymer ?
#
loop_
_entity_poly.entity_id
_entity_poly.type
_entity_poly.pdbx_seq_one_letter_code
_entity_poly.pdbx_strand_id
1 'polypeptide(L)'
;MAHHAEATDLGASVIKVESLEGDSFRELPGFFGWNRGKRSLAVDLKTAEGRGIVHRLAKRADVVMENMRPGVADRLGVGYEPLSAINPRLVYSSVTAFGSSGPNADRPGFDPIFQALGGIMTLQGFGGPPVYQRTAPTDYYTAALATQAILAALFTRERTGRGQRVETSLLRGAMALQAGVAIDYPTKPTLIRDNPTYRLYQAGDG
;
A
#
# COMPACT_ATOMS: atom_id res chain seq x y z
N MET A 1 7.32 5.67 17.97
CA MET A 1 5.96 5.10 17.98
C MET A 1 5.57 4.83 16.54
N ALA A 2 5.49 3.56 16.11
CA ALA A 2 5.09 3.22 14.75
C ALA A 2 3.56 3.20 14.65
N HIS A 3 2.99 4.19 13.96
CA HIS A 3 1.56 4.41 13.80
C HIS A 3 1.05 3.86 12.47
N HIS A 4 0.95 2.55 12.24
CA HIS A 4 0.31 2.08 11.00
C HIS A 4 -0.67 0.93 11.21
N ALA A 5 -1.65 1.18 12.09
CA ALA A 5 -2.95 0.54 12.03
C ALA A 5 -4.03 1.63 11.80
N GLU A 6 -3.83 2.42 10.74
CA GLU A 6 -4.56 3.67 10.48
C GLU A 6 -6.08 3.50 10.57
N ALA A 7 -6.65 2.48 9.93
CA ALA A 7 -8.09 2.26 9.98
C ALA A 7 -8.61 1.94 11.39
N THR A 8 -7.92 1.12 12.19
CA THR A 8 -8.34 0.81 13.57
C THR A 8 -8.16 2.03 14.47
N ASP A 9 -7.09 2.80 14.26
CA ASP A 9 -6.83 4.04 14.99
C ASP A 9 -7.89 5.11 14.68
N LEU A 10 -8.48 5.07 13.48
CA LEU A 10 -9.63 5.88 13.06
C LEU A 10 -10.99 5.30 13.50
N GLY A 11 -11.00 4.22 14.29
CA GLY A 11 -12.21 3.63 14.87
C GLY A 11 -12.83 2.48 14.09
N ALA A 12 -12.21 2.01 12.99
CA ALA A 12 -12.73 0.89 12.23
C ALA A 12 -12.50 -0.46 12.93
N SER A 13 -13.47 -1.37 12.82
CA SER A 13 -13.30 -2.77 13.22
C SER A 13 -12.66 -3.56 12.08
N VAL A 14 -11.40 -3.95 12.24
CA VAL A 14 -10.63 -4.60 11.16
C VAL A 14 -10.44 -6.09 11.44
N ILE A 15 -10.76 -6.92 10.44
CA ILE A 15 -10.45 -8.35 10.41
C ILE A 15 -9.37 -8.58 9.36
N LYS A 16 -8.21 -9.08 9.78
CA LYS A 16 -7.15 -9.55 8.91
C LYS A 16 -7.45 -10.99 8.52
N VAL A 17 -7.70 -11.21 7.23
CA VAL A 17 -7.78 -12.55 6.64
C VAL A 17 -6.38 -12.96 6.18
N GLU A 18 -5.92 -14.12 6.60
CA GLU A 18 -4.57 -14.64 6.30
C GLU A 18 -4.63 -16.14 5.96
N SER A 19 -3.55 -16.69 5.41
CA SER A 19 -3.49 -18.13 5.13
C SER A 19 -3.39 -18.93 6.43
N LEU A 20 -3.49 -20.26 6.33
CA LEU A 20 -3.38 -21.15 7.49
C LEU A 20 -1.99 -21.13 8.13
N GLU A 21 -0.97 -20.78 7.36
CA GLU A 21 0.41 -20.57 7.81
C GLU A 21 0.60 -19.18 8.44
N GLY A 22 -0.39 -18.30 8.33
CA GLY A 22 -0.34 -16.91 8.78
C GLY A 22 0.36 -15.96 7.80
N ASP A 23 0.38 -14.68 8.16
CA ASP A 23 1.09 -13.66 7.37
C ASP A 23 2.62 -13.88 7.42
N SER A 24 3.28 -13.84 6.26
CA SER A 24 4.73 -14.06 6.14
C SER A 24 5.60 -13.09 6.93
N PHE A 25 5.03 -11.95 7.38
CA PHE A 25 5.72 -10.96 8.17
C PHE A 25 5.52 -11.12 9.68
N ARG A 26 4.81 -12.16 10.17
CA ARG A 26 4.53 -12.37 11.60
C ARG A 26 5.78 -12.34 12.50
N GLU A 27 6.91 -12.83 12.00
CA GLU A 27 8.18 -12.88 12.73
C GLU A 27 8.92 -11.54 12.75
N LEU A 28 8.48 -10.54 11.96
CA LEU A 28 9.11 -9.23 11.96
C LEU A 28 8.62 -8.39 13.15
N PRO A 29 9.51 -7.68 13.86
CA PRO A 29 9.11 -6.77 14.94
C PRO A 29 8.07 -5.72 14.50
N GLY A 30 8.12 -5.28 13.23
CA GLY A 30 7.16 -4.35 12.66
C GLY A 30 5.72 -4.88 12.60
N PHE A 31 5.53 -6.20 12.53
CA PHE A 31 4.21 -6.82 12.39
C PHE A 31 3.24 -6.42 13.50
N PHE A 32 3.73 -6.40 14.74
CA PHE A 32 2.93 -6.03 15.91
C PHE A 32 2.49 -4.56 15.84
N GLY A 33 3.34 -3.68 15.32
CA GLY A 33 3.01 -2.27 15.11
C GLY A 33 1.98 -2.06 13.98
N TRP A 34 2.18 -2.71 12.84
CA TRP A 34 1.31 -2.57 11.66
C TRP A 34 -0.07 -3.25 11.81
N ASN A 35 -0.19 -4.21 12.74
CA ASN A 35 -1.41 -5.00 12.93
C ASN A 35 -2.05 -4.83 14.31
N ARG A 36 -1.61 -3.86 15.12
CA ARG A 36 -2.27 -3.55 16.39
C ARG A 36 -3.77 -3.30 16.20
N GLY A 37 -4.59 -3.76 17.13
CA GLY A 37 -6.05 -3.58 17.10
C GLY A 37 -6.83 -4.45 16.09
N LYS A 38 -6.16 -5.10 15.13
CA LYS A 38 -6.82 -5.99 14.17
C LYS A 38 -7.15 -7.34 14.81
N ARG A 39 -8.31 -7.90 14.48
CA ARG A 39 -8.64 -9.31 14.75
C ARG A 39 -8.13 -10.17 13.60
N SER A 40 -7.60 -11.35 13.89
CA SER A 40 -7.08 -12.26 12.86
C SER A 40 -8.03 -13.42 12.59
N LEU A 41 -8.14 -13.83 11.33
CA LEU A 41 -8.86 -15.01 10.88
C LEU A 41 -8.06 -15.74 9.79
N ALA A 42 -7.58 -16.93 10.10
CA ALA A 42 -6.91 -17.79 9.11
C ALA A 42 -7.96 -18.51 8.25
N VAL A 43 -7.82 -18.44 6.92
CA VAL A 43 -8.76 -19.02 5.94
C VAL A 43 -7.99 -19.53 4.72
N ASP A 44 -8.29 -20.76 4.28
CA ASP A 44 -7.83 -21.24 2.97
C ASP A 44 -8.79 -20.83 1.84
N LEU A 45 -8.41 -19.79 1.10
CA LEU A 45 -9.18 -19.25 -0.04
C LEU A 45 -9.21 -20.20 -1.26
N LYS A 46 -8.43 -21.27 -1.28
CA LYS A 46 -8.47 -22.28 -2.35
C LYS A 46 -9.68 -23.20 -2.19
N THR A 47 -10.25 -23.31 -1.00
CA THR A 47 -11.45 -24.12 -0.73
C THR A 47 -12.74 -23.33 -0.97
N ALA A 48 -13.82 -24.03 -1.35
CA ALA A 48 -15.14 -23.41 -1.48
C ALA A 48 -15.65 -22.87 -0.13
N GLU A 49 -15.37 -23.59 0.96
CA GLU A 49 -15.73 -23.17 2.31
C GLU A 49 -15.02 -21.88 2.72
N GLY A 50 -13.70 -21.79 2.49
CA GLY A 50 -12.91 -20.61 2.82
C GLY A 50 -13.34 -19.38 2.03
N ARG A 51 -13.61 -19.53 0.72
CA ARG A 51 -14.23 -18.45 -0.07
C ARG A 51 -15.58 -18.04 0.52
N GLY A 52 -16.41 -19.02 0.89
CA GLY A 52 -17.71 -18.78 1.52
C GLY A 52 -17.62 -17.98 2.82
N ILE A 53 -16.57 -18.19 3.63
CA ILE A 53 -16.31 -17.38 4.84
C ILE A 53 -16.07 -15.92 4.46
N VAL A 54 -15.16 -15.66 3.51
CA VAL A 54 -14.85 -14.29 3.07
C VAL A 54 -16.06 -13.62 2.44
N HIS A 55 -16.86 -14.34 1.65
CA HIS A 55 -18.09 -13.82 1.05
C HIS A 55 -19.10 -13.38 2.12
N ARG A 56 -19.25 -14.17 3.20
CA ARG A 56 -20.11 -13.80 4.34
C ARG A 56 -19.61 -12.57 5.08
N LEU A 57 -18.28 -12.41 5.21
CA LEU A 57 -17.68 -11.20 5.79
C LEU A 57 -17.92 -9.99 4.87
N ALA A 58 -17.62 -10.12 3.57
CA ALA A 58 -17.77 -9.07 2.58
C ALA A 58 -19.22 -8.57 2.44
N LYS A 59 -20.21 -9.45 2.65
CA LYS A 59 -21.64 -9.08 2.68
C LYS A 59 -21.96 -8.01 3.74
N ARG A 60 -21.18 -7.92 4.81
CA ARG A 60 -21.37 -6.99 5.93
C ARG A 60 -20.26 -5.96 6.04
N ALA A 61 -19.21 -6.07 5.23
CA ALA A 61 -18.06 -5.18 5.30
C ALA A 61 -18.34 -3.86 4.56
N ASP A 62 -17.82 -2.77 5.11
CA ASP A 62 -17.75 -1.50 4.40
C ASP A 62 -16.63 -1.48 3.36
N VAL A 63 -15.51 -2.12 3.70
CA VAL A 63 -14.27 -2.11 2.92
C VAL A 63 -13.68 -3.51 2.86
N VAL A 64 -13.22 -3.92 1.68
CA VAL A 64 -12.28 -5.03 1.48
C VAL A 64 -10.99 -4.44 0.92
N MET A 65 -9.85 -4.83 1.47
CA MET A 65 -8.53 -4.40 0.99
C MET A 65 -7.65 -5.61 0.73
N GLU A 66 -6.95 -5.59 -0.39
CA GLU A 66 -5.93 -6.57 -0.73
C GLU A 66 -4.72 -5.93 -1.41
N ASN A 67 -3.59 -6.63 -1.34
CA ASN A 67 -2.33 -6.23 -1.94
C ASN A 67 -1.66 -7.36 -2.74
N MET A 68 -2.47 -8.22 -3.35
CA MET A 68 -2.01 -9.35 -4.15
C MET A 68 -1.58 -8.87 -5.54
N ARG A 69 -0.87 -9.73 -6.28
CA ARG A 69 -0.62 -9.46 -7.70
C ARG A 69 -1.94 -9.41 -8.48
N PRO A 70 -2.02 -8.61 -9.56
CA PRO A 70 -3.19 -8.59 -10.43
C PRO A 70 -3.70 -9.98 -10.81
N GLY A 71 -5.02 -10.17 -10.79
CA GLY A 71 -5.70 -11.42 -11.10
C GLY A 71 -5.59 -12.55 -10.06
N VAL A 72 -4.82 -12.38 -8.97
CA VAL A 72 -4.78 -13.39 -7.88
C VAL A 72 -6.11 -13.40 -7.12
N ALA A 73 -6.62 -12.25 -6.69
CA ALA A 73 -7.88 -12.15 -5.96
C ALA A 73 -9.07 -12.69 -6.79
N ASP A 74 -9.08 -12.43 -8.09
CA ASP A 74 -10.11 -12.93 -9.02
C ASP A 74 -10.09 -14.45 -9.12
N ARG A 75 -8.90 -15.06 -9.28
CA ARG A 75 -8.74 -16.52 -9.28
C ARG A 75 -9.12 -17.17 -7.95
N LEU A 76 -8.92 -16.46 -6.84
CA LEU A 76 -9.36 -16.87 -5.50
C LEU A 76 -10.84 -16.58 -5.25
N GLY A 77 -11.57 -16.00 -6.20
CA GLY A 77 -12.99 -15.68 -6.07
C GLY A 77 -13.31 -14.60 -5.05
N VAL A 78 -12.31 -13.79 -4.66
CA VAL A 78 -12.45 -12.68 -3.69
C VAL A 78 -12.09 -11.33 -4.33
N GLY A 79 -12.09 -11.29 -5.67
CA GLY A 79 -11.94 -10.07 -6.46
C GLY A 79 -13.12 -9.09 -6.34
N TYR A 80 -13.00 -7.95 -7.02
CA TYR A 80 -14.00 -6.88 -6.91
C TYR A 80 -15.38 -7.30 -7.41
N GLU A 81 -15.45 -7.89 -8.60
CA GLU A 81 -16.67 -8.26 -9.29
C GLU A 81 -17.54 -9.21 -8.46
N PRO A 82 -17.05 -10.37 -7.95
CA PRO A 82 -17.87 -11.25 -7.13
C PRO A 82 -18.30 -10.61 -5.80
N LEU A 83 -17.42 -9.85 -5.13
CA LEU A 83 -17.74 -9.28 -3.83
C LEU A 83 -18.71 -8.08 -3.94
N SER A 84 -18.57 -7.25 -4.98
CA SER A 84 -19.48 -6.12 -5.24
C SER A 84 -20.87 -6.58 -5.69
N ALA A 85 -20.99 -7.73 -6.36
CA ALA A 85 -22.27 -8.35 -6.66
C ALA A 85 -23.02 -8.77 -5.38
N ILE A 86 -22.30 -9.25 -4.37
CA ILE A 86 -22.86 -9.65 -3.07
C ILE A 86 -23.19 -8.42 -2.21
N ASN A 87 -22.35 -7.38 -2.28
CA ASN A 87 -22.51 -6.13 -1.54
C ASN A 87 -22.27 -4.91 -2.45
N PRO A 88 -23.33 -4.33 -3.04
CA PRO A 88 -23.19 -3.18 -3.94
C PRO A 88 -22.72 -1.89 -3.26
N ARG A 89 -22.65 -1.86 -1.92
CA ARG A 89 -22.11 -0.76 -1.11
C ARG A 89 -20.62 -0.93 -0.78
N LEU A 90 -20.01 -2.04 -1.17
CA LEU A 90 -18.63 -2.38 -0.82
C LEU A 90 -17.63 -1.43 -1.49
N VAL A 91 -16.75 -0.83 -0.69
CA VAL A 91 -15.51 -0.22 -1.20
C VAL A 91 -14.46 -1.32 -1.30
N TYR A 92 -13.86 -1.49 -2.47
CA TYR A 92 -12.79 -2.47 -2.69
C TYR A 92 -11.49 -1.74 -2.98
N SER A 93 -10.46 -1.96 -2.17
CA SER A 93 -9.15 -1.35 -2.33
C SER A 93 -8.12 -2.38 -2.77
N SER A 94 -7.43 -2.09 -3.88
CA SER A 94 -6.30 -2.90 -4.36
C SER A 94 -5.01 -2.08 -4.34
N VAL A 95 -3.95 -2.65 -3.76
CA VAL A 95 -2.61 -2.06 -3.73
C VAL A 95 -1.62 -3.00 -4.39
N THR A 96 -1.12 -2.62 -5.57
CA THR A 96 -0.19 -3.46 -6.34
C THR A 96 1.21 -2.86 -6.39
N ALA A 97 2.16 -3.60 -6.95
CA ALA A 97 3.52 -3.11 -7.17
C ALA A 97 3.54 -2.01 -8.25
N PHE A 98 3.16 -2.35 -9.48
CA PHE A 98 3.27 -1.46 -10.64
C PHE A 98 1.92 -0.84 -11.09
N GLY A 99 0.80 -1.33 -10.57
CA GLY A 99 -0.54 -1.03 -11.07
C GLY A 99 -1.24 -2.29 -11.60
N SER A 100 -2.52 -2.16 -11.90
CA SER A 100 -3.38 -3.23 -12.44
C SER A 100 -3.28 -3.39 -13.97
N SER A 101 -2.51 -2.54 -14.65
CA SER A 101 -2.39 -2.53 -16.11
C SER A 101 -0.99 -2.08 -16.57
N GLY A 102 -0.71 -2.28 -17.85
CA GLY A 102 0.56 -1.93 -18.48
C GLY A 102 1.59 -3.07 -18.44
N PRO A 103 2.77 -2.87 -19.07
CA PRO A 103 3.73 -3.93 -19.35
C PRO A 103 4.39 -4.54 -18.10
N ASN A 104 4.32 -3.85 -16.96
CA ASN A 104 4.90 -4.30 -15.69
C ASN A 104 3.86 -4.80 -14.68
N ALA A 105 2.57 -4.88 -15.03
CA ALA A 105 1.48 -5.18 -14.09
C ALA A 105 1.70 -6.50 -13.32
N ASP A 106 2.18 -7.53 -14.01
CA ASP A 106 2.39 -8.87 -13.42
C ASP A 106 3.72 -9.02 -12.67
N ARG A 107 4.57 -7.98 -12.67
CA ARG A 107 5.89 -8.07 -12.02
C ARG A 107 5.73 -8.02 -10.50
N PRO A 108 6.48 -8.86 -9.75
CA PRO A 108 6.56 -8.72 -8.31
C PRO A 108 7.25 -7.39 -7.97
N GLY A 109 6.91 -6.85 -6.81
CA GLY A 109 7.55 -5.64 -6.33
C GLY A 109 7.49 -5.53 -4.82
N PHE A 110 8.49 -4.84 -4.29
CA PHE A 110 8.66 -4.53 -2.88
C PHE A 110 9.32 -3.16 -2.79
N ASP A 111 9.18 -2.49 -1.65
CA ASP A 111 9.62 -1.10 -1.47
C ASP A 111 11.03 -0.77 -2.01
N PRO A 112 12.10 -1.57 -1.79
CA PRO A 112 13.43 -1.26 -2.32
C PRO A 112 13.46 -1.12 -3.85
N ILE A 113 12.66 -1.89 -4.58
CA ILE A 113 12.58 -1.79 -6.04
C ILE A 113 12.03 -0.41 -6.43
N PHE A 114 11.03 0.10 -5.73
CA PHE A 114 10.41 1.38 -6.02
C PHE A 114 11.20 2.56 -5.47
N GLN A 115 11.99 2.37 -4.41
CA GLN A 115 13.01 3.35 -4.02
C GLN A 115 14.04 3.53 -5.14
N ALA A 116 14.53 2.44 -5.73
CA ALA A 116 15.50 2.49 -6.83
C ALA A 116 14.88 3.06 -8.10
N LEU A 117 13.77 2.49 -8.57
CA LEU A 117 13.08 2.94 -9.78
C LEU A 117 12.56 4.38 -9.68
N GLY A 118 12.14 4.78 -8.48
CA GLY A 118 11.63 6.13 -8.22
C GLY A 118 12.70 7.21 -8.09
N GLY A 119 13.98 6.84 -8.05
CA GLY A 119 15.09 7.79 -7.85
C GLY A 119 15.31 8.22 -6.40
N ILE A 120 14.57 7.66 -5.44
CA ILE A 120 14.70 7.93 -4.00
C ILE A 120 16.12 7.60 -3.53
N MET A 121 16.66 6.44 -3.94
CA MET A 121 18.02 6.04 -3.54
C MET A 121 19.09 6.99 -4.06
N THR A 122 18.94 7.48 -5.29
CA THR A 122 19.87 8.44 -5.89
C THR A 122 19.88 9.75 -5.11
N LEU A 123 18.71 10.28 -4.76
CA LEU A 123 18.63 11.50 -3.95
C LEU A 123 19.18 11.30 -2.53
N GLN A 124 18.93 10.13 -1.93
CA GLN A 124 19.46 9.79 -0.61
C GLN A 124 21.00 9.74 -0.58
N GLY A 125 21.64 9.51 -1.73
CA GLY A 125 23.10 9.48 -1.86
C GLY A 125 23.78 10.85 -1.84
N PHE A 126 23.02 11.95 -1.88
CA PHE A 126 23.54 13.33 -1.87
C PHE A 126 24.71 13.55 -2.86
N GLY A 127 24.51 13.20 -4.13
CA GLY A 127 25.52 13.30 -5.20
C GLY A 127 26.56 12.17 -5.21
N GLY A 128 26.58 11.32 -4.19
CA GLY A 128 27.31 10.05 -4.17
C GLY A 128 26.54 8.88 -4.78
N PRO A 129 27.02 7.64 -4.58
CA PRO A 129 26.31 6.44 -5.01
C PRO A 129 24.89 6.35 -4.39
N PRO A 130 23.93 5.70 -5.06
CA PRO A 130 22.58 5.53 -4.50
C PRO A 130 22.59 4.83 -3.14
N VAL A 131 21.83 5.36 -2.18
CA VAL A 131 21.75 4.84 -0.81
C VAL A 131 20.33 4.36 -0.52
N TYR A 132 20.21 3.10 -0.09
CA TYR A 132 18.94 2.52 0.35
C TYR A 132 18.47 3.15 1.66
N GLN A 133 17.21 3.58 1.72
CA GLN A 133 16.58 3.95 2.99
C GLN A 133 16.11 2.68 3.70
N ARG A 134 16.54 2.47 4.95
CA ARG A 134 16.18 1.29 5.76
C ARG A 134 14.72 1.27 6.21
N THR A 135 14.03 2.41 6.11
CA THR A 135 12.57 2.49 6.22
C THR A 135 11.91 2.06 4.91
N ALA A 136 10.60 1.87 4.90
CA ALA A 136 9.85 1.57 3.69
C ALA A 136 9.01 2.78 3.23
N PRO A 137 9.64 3.88 2.74
CA PRO A 137 8.96 5.14 2.44
C PRO A 137 7.86 4.95 1.38
N THR A 138 8.08 4.10 0.38
CA THR A 138 7.10 3.87 -0.69
C THR A 138 5.94 3.01 -0.20
N ASP A 139 6.17 2.03 0.68
CA ASP A 139 5.10 1.28 1.33
C ASP A 139 4.23 2.20 2.21
N TYR A 140 4.86 2.99 3.08
CA TYR A 140 4.14 3.88 4.01
C TYR A 140 3.33 4.94 3.26
N TYR A 141 3.92 5.57 2.24
CA TYR A 141 3.20 6.59 1.48
C TYR A 141 2.09 5.98 0.61
N THR A 142 2.32 4.80 0.03
CA THR A 142 1.27 4.07 -0.70
C THR A 142 0.13 3.67 0.21
N ALA A 143 0.41 3.24 1.45
CA ALA A 143 -0.62 2.96 2.44
C ALA A 143 -1.46 4.21 2.75
N ALA A 144 -0.83 5.37 2.94
CA ALA A 144 -1.55 6.63 3.16
C ALA A 144 -2.44 7.02 1.95
N LEU A 145 -1.94 6.84 0.72
CA LEU A 145 -2.73 7.06 -0.50
C LEU A 145 -3.93 6.09 -0.59
N ALA A 146 -3.74 4.82 -0.23
CA ALA A 146 -4.81 3.84 -0.19
C ALA A 146 -5.87 4.21 0.85
N THR A 147 -5.46 4.59 2.06
CA THR A 147 -6.34 5.10 3.12
C THR A 147 -7.14 6.31 2.63
N GLN A 148 -6.48 7.31 2.02
CA GLN A 148 -7.15 8.48 1.47
C GLN A 148 -8.19 8.10 0.41
N ALA A 149 -7.86 7.18 -0.51
CA ALA A 149 -8.78 6.70 -1.53
C ALA A 149 -9.98 5.95 -0.93
N ILE A 150 -9.76 5.12 0.09
CA ILE A 150 -10.82 4.43 0.83
C ILE A 150 -11.75 5.44 1.51
N LEU A 151 -11.21 6.43 2.21
CA LEU A 151 -12.01 7.46 2.88
C LEU A 151 -12.84 8.29 1.89
N ALA A 152 -12.25 8.68 0.75
CA ALA A 152 -12.98 9.37 -0.31
C ALA A 152 -14.09 8.50 -0.94
N ALA A 153 -13.85 7.20 -1.10
CA ALA A 153 -14.84 6.26 -1.59
C ALA A 153 -15.98 6.04 -0.60
N LEU A 154 -15.69 5.91 0.69
CA LEU A 154 -16.69 5.86 1.75
C LEU A 154 -17.54 7.14 1.79
N PHE A 155 -16.90 8.31 1.69
CA PHE A 155 -17.62 9.58 1.61
C PHE A 155 -18.55 9.64 0.40
N THR A 156 -18.08 9.21 -0.77
CA THR A 156 -18.88 9.16 -2.00
C THR A 156 -20.07 8.22 -1.84
N ARG A 157 -19.85 7.05 -1.24
CA ARG A 157 -20.87 6.04 -0.96
C ARG A 157 -22.00 6.58 -0.07
N GLU A 158 -21.71 7.45 0.90
CA GLU A 158 -22.77 8.06 1.72
C GLU A 158 -23.71 8.96 0.90
N ARG A 159 -23.24 9.51 -0.23
CA ARG A 159 -24.06 10.35 -1.13
C ARG A 159 -24.78 9.55 -2.21
N THR A 160 -24.14 8.50 -2.72
CA THR A 160 -24.65 7.74 -3.88
C THR A 160 -25.34 6.43 -3.49
N GLY A 161 -25.12 5.96 -2.26
CA GLY A 161 -25.54 4.65 -1.81
C GLY A 161 -24.75 3.49 -2.44
N ARG A 162 -23.68 3.76 -3.21
CA ARG A 162 -22.93 2.77 -3.99
C ARG A 162 -21.45 2.75 -3.62
N GLY A 163 -20.90 1.55 -3.48
CA GLY A 163 -19.46 1.34 -3.34
C GLY A 163 -18.73 1.47 -4.67
N GLN A 164 -17.40 1.36 -4.64
CA GLN A 164 -16.55 1.42 -5.82
C GLN A 164 -15.20 0.73 -5.58
N ARG A 165 -14.51 0.41 -6.68
CA ARG A 165 -13.13 -0.04 -6.65
C ARG A 165 -12.20 1.17 -6.63
N VAL A 166 -11.22 1.18 -5.72
CA VAL A 166 -10.12 2.14 -5.68
C VAL A 166 -8.80 1.40 -5.76
N GLU A 167 -7.84 1.98 -6.48
CA GLU A 167 -6.56 1.33 -6.76
C GLU A 167 -5.40 2.31 -6.63
N THR A 168 -4.30 1.83 -6.03
CA THR A 168 -3.01 2.50 -6.06
C THR A 168 -1.89 1.49 -6.26
N SER A 169 -0.65 1.97 -6.35
CA SER A 169 0.51 1.11 -6.47
C SER A 169 1.75 1.72 -5.83
N LEU A 170 2.73 0.88 -5.50
CA LEU A 170 4.03 1.34 -5.01
C LEU A 170 4.72 2.26 -6.01
N LEU A 171 4.55 2.00 -7.32
CA LEU A 171 5.01 2.92 -8.36
C LEU A 171 4.36 4.30 -8.24
N ARG A 172 3.03 4.37 -8.06
CA ARG A 172 2.33 5.65 -7.86
C ARG A 172 2.80 6.35 -6.59
N GLY A 173 2.99 5.60 -5.50
CA GLY A 173 3.51 6.14 -4.25
C GLY A 173 4.91 6.72 -4.40
N ALA A 174 5.82 6.00 -5.05
CA ALA A 174 7.18 6.46 -5.33
C ALA A 174 7.18 7.71 -6.22
N MET A 175 6.39 7.73 -7.29
CA MET A 175 6.27 8.90 -8.17
C MET A 175 5.69 10.12 -7.44
N ALA A 176 4.70 9.92 -6.58
CA ALA A 176 4.09 10.99 -5.82
C ALA A 176 5.06 11.58 -4.77
N LEU A 177 5.82 10.74 -4.06
CA LEU A 177 6.90 11.18 -3.16
C LEU A 177 7.96 12.01 -3.88
N GLN A 178 8.17 11.73 -5.16
CA GLN A 178 9.22 12.33 -5.97
C GLN A 178 8.68 13.38 -6.94
N ALA A 179 7.40 13.78 -6.87
CA ALA A 179 6.74 14.55 -7.92
C ALA A 179 7.49 15.86 -8.28
N GLY A 180 8.08 16.55 -7.30
CA GLY A 180 8.86 17.77 -7.54
C GLY A 180 10.20 17.57 -8.23
N VAL A 181 10.66 16.32 -8.36
CA VAL A 181 12.00 15.93 -8.81
C VAL A 181 11.98 14.70 -9.72
N ALA A 182 10.80 14.20 -10.12
CA ALA A 182 10.64 12.94 -10.85
C ALA A 182 11.06 13.06 -12.33
N ILE A 183 10.97 14.26 -12.90
CA ILE A 183 11.34 14.51 -14.29
C ILE A 183 12.85 14.35 -14.45
N ASP A 184 13.27 13.48 -15.36
CA ASP A 184 14.67 13.28 -15.73
C ASP A 184 15.03 14.10 -16.97
N TYR A 185 16.24 14.66 -16.99
CA TYR A 185 16.75 15.46 -18.10
C TYR A 185 18.29 15.49 -18.08
N PRO A 186 18.97 15.66 -19.23
CA PRO A 186 20.42 15.44 -19.36
C PRO A 186 21.31 16.21 -18.36
N THR A 187 20.84 17.35 -17.87
CA THR A 187 21.58 18.24 -16.97
C THR A 187 20.96 18.31 -15.58
N LYS A 188 20.15 17.31 -15.21
CA LYS A 188 19.49 17.29 -13.91
C LYS A 188 20.50 17.28 -12.77
N PRO A 189 20.42 18.24 -11.83
CA PRO A 189 21.31 18.26 -10.69
C PRO A 189 21.01 17.05 -9.78
N THR A 190 22.06 16.36 -9.37
CA THR A 190 21.98 15.25 -8.40
C THR A 190 21.85 15.76 -6.96
N LEU A 191 22.26 17.01 -6.72
CA LEU A 191 22.14 17.73 -5.47
C LEU A 191 21.10 18.84 -5.61
N ILE A 192 20.03 18.73 -4.82
CA ILE A 192 18.94 19.69 -4.82
C ILE A 192 19.09 20.57 -3.58
N ARG A 193 19.05 21.89 -3.79
CA ARG A 193 19.18 22.91 -2.74
C ARG A 193 20.51 22.86 -1.99
N ASP A 194 21.60 22.37 -2.56
CA ASP A 194 22.92 22.47 -1.92
C ASP A 194 23.42 23.92 -1.90
N ASN A 195 23.14 24.64 -0.81
CA ASN A 195 23.55 26.01 -0.57
C ASN A 195 23.75 26.25 0.94
N PRO A 196 24.37 27.39 1.34
CA PRO A 196 24.70 27.65 2.74
C PRO A 196 23.53 27.67 3.73
N THR A 197 22.29 27.73 3.24
CA THR A 197 21.08 27.75 4.08
C THR A 197 20.32 26.42 4.06
N TYR A 198 20.74 25.45 3.23
CA TYR A 198 19.98 24.23 2.99
C TYR A 198 20.90 23.02 2.80
N ARG A 199 21.67 22.70 3.84
CA ARG A 199 22.53 21.50 3.90
C ARG A 199 22.80 21.09 5.34
N LEU A 200 23.35 19.89 5.51
CA LEU A 200 23.83 19.42 6.81
C LEU A 200 25.24 19.96 7.11
N TYR A 201 25.49 20.31 8.36
CA TYR A 201 26.78 20.76 8.86
C TYR A 201 27.18 19.88 10.04
N GLN A 202 28.45 19.49 10.08
CA GLN A 202 29.00 18.77 11.23
C GLN A 202 29.20 19.75 12.39
N ALA A 203 28.67 19.40 13.55
CA ALA A 203 28.86 20.15 14.81
C ALA A 203 29.91 19.46 15.71
N GLY A 204 30.12 19.99 16.93
CA GLY A 204 31.13 19.46 17.86
C GLY A 204 30.86 18.03 18.34
N ASP A 205 29.62 17.57 18.25
CA ASP A 205 29.11 16.29 18.73
C ASP A 205 28.43 15.44 17.64
N GLY A 206 28.49 15.87 16.39
CA GLY A 206 27.82 15.22 15.24
C GLY A 206 26.92 16.16 14.49
#